data_AF-A0A1Q9C0A0-F1
#
_entry.id   AF-A0A1Q9C0A0-F1
#
_cell.length_a   1.000
_cell.length_b   1.000
_cell.length_c   1.000
_cell.angle_alpha   90.00
_cell.angle_beta   90.00
_cell.angle_gamma   90.00
#
_symmetry.space_group_name_H-M   'P 1'
#
loop_
_entity.id
_entity.type
_entity.pdbx_description
1 polymer ?
#
loop_
_entity_poly.entity_id
_entity_poly.type
_entity_poly.pdbx_seq_one_letter_code
_entity_poly.pdbx_strand_id
1 'polypeptide(L)'
;MLILPYGLRWLHMWTGCARLGHRSYKNNVNTVVEATSAKINMHLHVQPSFKVHWLERGRPSEGARLVPSQVVPMNAQRMEMELQTMFGMLDQKRSHEAEAEQAKVGADEPEGLTEGMMLLMGRLLLRQDEAIQALRQSTGFVLWVQTAPAVILPRVVGAAKLWKERAAQPDNPMSTTSLRSTLLWTMLHQCVVYVEQVSREEEPKQHAVQQGWLTRTNEWAYQVWDHTEKVLKTDEARAPMDHTTLMTLLKELKELATQDTIARFHSTRPILGEIKGPLVTFILDVSYRTEASNEMYNKLCRLIGLSALQGVGLQIKKEGYKRSPGIQKLHEMIR
;
A
#
# COMPACT_ATOMS: atom_id res chain seq x y z
N MET A 1 45.98 -37.88 9.96
CA MET A 1 45.31 -38.47 8.77
C MET A 1 43.84 -38.04 8.87
N LEU A 2 43.42 -36.92 8.27
CA LEU A 2 43.01 -36.73 6.85
C LEU A 2 41.86 -37.73 6.52
N ILE A 3 40.61 -37.36 6.20
CA ILE A 3 40.11 -36.38 5.20
C ILE A 3 38.56 -36.21 5.33
N LEU A 4 38.05 -34.96 5.18
CA LEU A 4 36.66 -34.50 4.89
C LEU A 4 36.35 -34.66 3.36
N PRO A 5 35.44 -33.97 2.60
CA PRO A 5 34.23 -33.13 2.82
C PRO A 5 33.03 -33.59 1.92
N TYR A 6 31.80 -33.03 1.94
CA TYR A 6 31.24 -31.82 1.29
C TYR A 6 29.71 -31.79 1.65
N GLY A 7 28.95 -30.70 1.73
CA GLY A 7 29.21 -29.30 1.44
C GLY A 7 27.99 -28.37 1.69
N LEU A 8 28.30 -27.07 1.55
CA LEU A 8 27.47 -25.89 1.31
C LEU A 8 26.58 -25.30 2.42
N ARG A 9 27.15 -24.26 3.03
CA ARG A 9 26.51 -23.23 3.87
C ARG A 9 26.49 -21.93 3.05
N TRP A 10 25.32 -21.32 2.89
CA TRP A 10 25.16 -19.99 2.28
C TRP A 10 25.21 -18.86 3.33
N LEU A 11 25.69 -17.72 2.85
CA LEU A 11 25.96 -16.41 3.45
C LEU A 11 24.97 -15.89 4.52
N HIS A 12 25.46 -15.07 5.47
CA HIS A 12 25.31 -13.61 5.39
C HIS A 12 26.14 -12.89 6.45
N MET A 13 27.13 -12.13 5.97
CA MET A 13 27.89 -11.11 6.69
C MET A 13 27.31 -9.78 6.21
N TRP A 14 26.58 -9.06 7.07
CA TRP A 14 26.14 -7.68 6.81
C TRP A 14 26.23 -6.92 8.14
N THR A 15 27.31 -6.20 8.31
CA THR A 15 27.51 -5.26 9.42
C THR A 15 27.50 -3.85 8.85
N GLY A 16 26.63 -3.00 9.42
CA GLY A 16 26.91 -1.59 9.60
C GLY A 16 26.25 -0.63 8.60
N CYS A 17 25.09 -0.09 8.98
CA CYS A 17 24.83 1.36 9.03
C CYS A 17 23.40 1.62 9.51
N ALA A 18 23.26 2.22 10.70
CA ALA A 18 22.28 3.27 11.01
C ALA A 18 22.26 3.56 12.52
N ARG A 19 22.93 4.64 12.94
CA ARG A 19 22.58 5.38 14.16
C ARG A 19 23.00 6.83 13.96
N LEU A 20 22.25 7.74 14.59
CA LEU A 20 22.26 9.22 14.54
C LEU A 20 21.23 9.75 13.52
N GLY A 21 20.24 10.56 13.89
CA GLY A 21 20.08 11.42 15.06
C GLY A 21 19.71 12.82 14.57
N HIS A 22 18.60 13.35 15.11
CA HIS A 22 18.07 14.71 14.88
C HIS A 22 19.11 15.82 14.68
N ARG A 23 18.93 16.70 13.67
CA ARG A 23 19.08 18.16 13.85
C ARG A 23 18.56 18.99 12.66
N SER A 24 17.57 19.84 12.99
CA SER A 24 17.41 21.26 12.65
C SER A 24 17.81 21.77 11.25
N TYR A 25 16.79 22.13 10.47
CA TYR A 25 16.88 23.07 9.35
C TYR A 25 17.22 24.48 9.85
N LYS A 26 18.38 25.03 9.43
CA LYS A 26 18.59 26.48 9.25
C LYS A 26 19.63 26.72 8.14
N ASN A 27 19.30 27.70 7.31
CA ASN A 27 20.07 28.35 6.25
C ASN A 27 21.59 28.44 6.49
N ASN A 28 22.43 28.17 5.48
CA ASN A 28 23.19 29.24 4.82
C ASN A 28 23.96 28.81 3.56
N VAL A 29 24.20 29.84 2.77
CA VAL A 29 24.86 30.03 1.46
C VAL A 29 26.32 29.52 1.39
N ASN A 30 26.69 29.03 0.20
CA ASN A 30 28.02 28.90 -0.44
C ASN A 30 29.24 28.32 0.32
N THR A 31 29.94 27.44 -0.41
CA THR A 31 31.29 26.81 -0.27
C THR A 31 31.13 25.29 -0.11
N VAL A 32 31.74 24.43 -0.93
CA VAL A 32 33.18 24.23 -1.11
C VAL A 32 33.43 23.45 -2.43
N VAL A 33 34.41 23.94 -3.18
CA VAL A 33 35.22 23.19 -4.16
C VAL A 33 36.13 22.25 -3.38
N GLU A 34 36.09 20.93 -3.63
CA GLU A 34 37.28 20.05 -3.71
C GLU A 34 36.90 18.55 -3.82
N ALA A 35 37.46 17.93 -4.86
CA ALA A 35 38.11 16.60 -4.90
C ALA A 35 37.29 15.34 -4.46
N THR A 36 37.34 14.17 -5.12
CA THR A 36 38.34 13.59 -6.01
C THR A 36 37.75 12.36 -6.70
N SER A 37 38.21 12.11 -7.93
CA SER A 37 37.93 10.95 -8.77
C SER A 37 38.22 9.59 -8.14
N ALA A 38 37.35 8.61 -8.39
CA ALA A 38 37.71 7.18 -8.35
C ALA A 38 38.03 6.69 -9.78
N LYS A 39 39.22 6.12 -9.91
CA LYS A 39 39.85 5.60 -11.12
C LYS A 39 39.12 4.37 -11.67
N ILE A 40 38.83 4.37 -12.96
CA ILE A 40 38.71 3.13 -13.75
C ILE A 40 39.96 3.06 -14.63
N ASN A 41 40.77 2.03 -14.39
CA ASN A 41 41.97 1.70 -15.13
C ASN A 41 41.57 0.77 -16.29
N MET A 42 41.73 1.20 -17.54
CA MET A 42 41.91 0.30 -18.66
C MET A 42 43.09 0.83 -19.48
N HIS A 43 44.20 0.10 -19.41
CA HIS A 43 45.34 0.25 -20.30
C HIS A 43 44.99 -0.36 -21.65
N LEU A 44 45.20 0.38 -22.75
CA LEU A 44 45.68 -0.18 -24.02
C LEU A 44 46.26 0.91 -24.92
N HIS A 45 47.59 0.81 -25.08
CA HIS A 45 48.45 1.15 -26.20
C HIS A 45 48.42 2.54 -26.87
N VAL A 46 49.60 3.16 -26.84
CA VAL A 46 50.02 4.37 -27.56
C VAL A 46 50.46 4.02 -28.98
N GLN A 47 50.06 4.84 -29.96
CA GLN A 47 50.83 5.14 -31.18
C GLN A 47 50.69 6.65 -31.49
N PRO A 48 51.76 7.36 -31.90
CA PRO A 48 51.76 8.80 -32.11
C PRO A 48 51.56 9.19 -33.58
N SER A 49 51.38 10.50 -33.81
CA SER A 49 51.55 11.27 -35.07
C SER A 49 50.30 11.45 -35.92
N PHE A 50 49.82 12.69 -36.07
CA PHE A 50 49.43 13.23 -37.38
C PHE A 50 49.60 14.77 -37.39
N LYS A 51 50.35 15.24 -38.40
CA LYS A 51 50.69 16.63 -38.70
C LYS A 51 49.48 17.39 -39.26
N VAL A 52 49.36 18.66 -38.90
CA VAL A 52 48.45 19.63 -39.54
C VAL A 52 49.11 20.10 -40.84
N HIS A 53 48.48 19.83 -41.99
CA HIS A 53 48.89 20.33 -43.29
C HIS A 53 47.98 21.50 -43.70
N TRP A 54 48.59 22.67 -43.85
CA TRP A 54 48.03 23.82 -44.56
C TRP A 54 47.85 23.47 -46.04
N LEU A 55 46.70 23.80 -46.62
CA LEU A 55 46.48 23.76 -48.07
C LEU A 55 46.42 25.19 -48.61
N GLU A 56 47.54 25.61 -49.20
CA GLU A 56 47.59 26.68 -50.18
C GLU A 56 46.90 26.23 -51.48
N ARG A 57 46.04 27.08 -52.04
CA ARG A 57 45.94 27.25 -53.49
C ARG A 57 45.14 28.52 -53.82
N GLY A 58 45.78 29.46 -54.50
CA GLY A 58 45.09 30.47 -55.31
C GLY A 58 45.65 31.89 -55.23
N ARG A 59 46.64 32.21 -56.06
CA ARG A 59 46.89 33.55 -56.65
C ARG A 59 47.17 33.32 -58.16
N PRO A 60 47.11 34.31 -59.08
CA PRO A 60 46.77 35.74 -58.93
C PRO A 60 45.87 36.32 -60.06
N SER A 61 45.42 37.57 -59.93
CA SER A 61 45.44 38.52 -61.05
C SER A 61 45.57 39.96 -60.53
N GLU A 62 46.47 40.69 -61.18
CA GLU A 62 46.77 42.11 -60.97
C GLU A 62 45.64 42.99 -61.50
N GLY A 63 45.44 44.15 -60.88
CA GLY A 63 44.75 45.27 -61.51
C GLY A 63 43.45 45.74 -60.85
N ALA A 64 43.52 46.18 -59.59
CA ALA A 64 42.55 47.16 -59.08
C ALA A 64 43.28 48.13 -58.15
N ARG A 65 43.64 49.32 -58.66
CA ARG A 65 44.02 50.45 -57.82
C ARG A 65 42.81 50.80 -56.96
N LEU A 66 42.84 50.41 -55.69
CA LEU A 66 41.93 50.95 -54.69
C LEU A 66 42.33 52.40 -54.44
N VAL A 67 41.49 53.31 -54.89
CA VAL A 67 41.48 54.71 -54.44
C VAL A 67 41.35 54.69 -52.91
N PRO A 68 42.13 55.46 -52.15
CA PRO A 68 41.90 55.55 -50.71
C PRO A 68 40.52 56.16 -50.50
N SER A 69 39.55 55.30 -50.17
CA SER A 69 38.31 55.71 -49.53
C SER A 69 38.70 56.54 -48.32
N GLN A 70 38.24 57.78 -48.26
CA GLN A 70 38.33 58.62 -47.07
C GLN A 70 37.56 57.91 -45.96
N VAL A 71 38.26 57.05 -45.21
CA VAL A 71 37.78 56.57 -43.92
C VAL A 71 37.92 57.77 -42.99
N VAL A 72 36.86 58.56 -42.90
CA VAL A 72 36.72 59.54 -41.82
C VAL A 72 36.78 58.74 -40.52
N PRO A 73 37.75 58.98 -39.63
CA PRO A 73 37.80 58.26 -38.37
C PRO A 73 36.51 58.56 -37.62
N MET A 74 35.70 57.52 -37.40
CA MET A 74 34.50 57.62 -36.59
C MET A 74 34.93 58.07 -35.20
N ASN A 75 34.54 59.28 -34.78
CA ASN A 75 34.88 59.76 -33.46
C ASN A 75 34.23 58.83 -32.42
N ALA A 76 34.93 58.58 -31.31
CA ALA A 76 34.46 57.65 -30.27
C ALA A 76 33.03 57.96 -29.80
N GLN A 77 32.66 59.24 -29.78
CA GLN A 77 31.32 59.72 -29.44
C GLN A 77 30.22 59.24 -30.41
N ARG A 78 30.50 59.14 -31.71
CA ARG A 78 29.53 58.61 -32.69
C ARG A 78 29.36 57.10 -32.56
N MET A 79 30.44 56.38 -32.28
CA MET A 79 30.37 54.94 -32.00
C MET A 79 29.55 54.64 -30.74
N GLU A 80 29.75 55.44 -29.69
CA GLU A 80 29.02 55.32 -28.44
C GLU A 80 27.52 55.61 -28.62
N MET A 81 27.17 56.61 -29.45
CA MET A 81 25.78 56.92 -29.80
C MET A 81 25.11 55.80 -30.61
N GLU A 82 25.80 55.20 -31.58
CA GLU A 82 25.27 54.08 -32.36
C GLU A 82 25.08 52.82 -31.50
N LEU A 83 26.01 52.55 -30.58
CA LEU A 83 25.89 51.46 -29.61
C LEU A 83 24.71 51.68 -28.65
N GLN A 84 24.55 52.89 -28.09
CA GLN A 84 23.40 53.23 -27.25
C GLN A 84 22.08 53.07 -27.99
N THR A 85 22.04 53.44 -29.27
CA THR A 85 20.84 53.27 -30.10
C THR A 85 20.55 51.79 -30.35
N MET A 86 21.57 50.97 -30.65
CA MET A 86 21.41 49.52 -30.79
C MET A 86 20.95 48.85 -29.50
N PHE A 87 21.52 49.23 -28.35
CA PHE A 87 21.09 48.69 -27.05
C PHE A 87 19.65 49.09 -26.73
N GLY A 88 19.24 50.33 -27.03
CA GLY A 88 17.85 50.76 -26.88
C GLY A 88 16.87 49.97 -27.77
N MET A 89 17.24 49.68 -29.02
CA MET A 89 16.42 48.84 -29.91
C MET A 89 16.31 47.39 -29.42
N LEU A 90 17.38 46.84 -28.84
CA LEU A 90 17.39 45.48 -28.28
C LEU A 90 16.53 45.38 -27.01
N ASP A 91 16.57 46.40 -26.15
CA ASP A 91 15.72 46.46 -24.96
C ASP A 91 14.25 46.62 -25.33
N GLN A 92 13.93 47.43 -26.34
CA GLN A 92 12.56 47.57 -26.85
C GLN A 92 12.05 46.29 -27.51
N LYS A 93 12.92 45.55 -28.21
CA LYS A 93 12.58 44.24 -28.76
C LYS A 93 12.32 43.22 -27.65
N ARG A 94 13.15 43.19 -26.61
CA ARG A 94 12.94 42.34 -25.42
C ARG A 94 11.67 42.69 -24.66
N SER A 95 11.31 43.97 -24.54
CA SER A 95 10.06 44.36 -23.88
C SER A 95 8.85 43.94 -24.69
N HIS A 96 8.87 44.11 -26.01
CA HIS A 96 7.78 43.63 -26.88
C HIS A 96 7.67 42.10 -26.92
N GLU A 97 8.80 41.37 -26.91
CA GLU A 97 8.80 39.91 -26.79
C GLU A 97 8.26 39.46 -25.43
N ALA A 98 8.65 40.12 -24.33
CA ALA A 98 8.13 39.83 -22.99
C ALA A 98 6.64 40.15 -22.84
N GLU A 99 6.15 41.25 -23.42
CA GLU A 99 4.73 41.61 -23.45
C GLU A 99 3.92 40.64 -24.32
N ALA A 100 4.45 40.20 -25.47
CA ALA A 100 3.81 39.20 -26.32
C ALA A 100 3.78 37.81 -25.65
N GLU A 101 4.79 37.47 -24.86
CA GLU A 101 4.86 36.22 -24.10
C GLU A 101 3.93 36.26 -22.87
N GLN A 102 3.84 37.40 -22.17
CA GLN A 102 2.86 37.61 -21.09
C GLN A 102 1.41 37.64 -21.61
N ALA A 103 1.16 38.18 -22.80
CA ALA A 103 -0.17 38.16 -23.43
C ALA A 103 -0.59 36.74 -23.86
N LYS A 104 0.36 35.84 -24.17
CA LYS A 104 0.08 34.42 -24.48
C LYS A 104 -0.15 33.56 -23.25
N VAL A 105 0.41 33.92 -22.10
CA VAL A 105 0.23 33.17 -20.84
C VAL A 105 -1.10 33.53 -20.14
N GLY A 106 -1.73 34.65 -20.52
CA GLY A 106 -2.98 35.14 -19.92
C GLY A 106 -4.28 34.84 -20.68
N ALA A 107 -4.25 34.14 -21.81
CA ALA A 107 -5.43 33.86 -22.62
C ALA A 107 -5.81 32.37 -22.58
N ASP A 108 -6.90 32.08 -21.84
CA ASP A 108 -7.69 30.85 -21.83
C ASP A 108 -6.95 29.54 -21.52
N GLU A 109 -6.77 29.19 -20.23
CA GLU A 109 -6.97 27.78 -19.89
C GLU A 109 -8.44 27.46 -20.20
N PRO A 110 -8.75 26.48 -21.07
CA PRO A 110 -10.14 26.17 -21.35
C PRO A 110 -10.74 25.62 -20.06
N GLU A 111 -11.66 26.34 -19.43
CA GLU A 111 -12.42 25.84 -18.27
C GLU A 111 -13.07 24.47 -18.58
N GLY A 112 -13.35 24.19 -19.86
CA GLY A 112 -13.80 22.88 -20.34
C GLY A 112 -12.73 21.77 -20.41
N LEU A 113 -11.44 22.10 -20.46
CA LEU A 113 -10.34 21.12 -20.41
C LEU A 113 -10.13 20.62 -18.98
N THR A 114 -10.20 21.50 -17.99
CA THR A 114 -10.13 21.14 -16.57
C THR A 114 -11.38 20.37 -16.14
N GLU A 115 -12.57 20.79 -16.56
CA GLU A 115 -13.81 20.04 -16.33
C GLU A 115 -13.80 18.66 -17.02
N GLY A 116 -13.40 18.61 -18.30
CA GLY A 116 -13.27 17.36 -19.06
C GLY A 116 -12.23 16.39 -18.45
N MET A 117 -11.10 16.92 -17.97
CA MET A 117 -10.08 16.14 -17.28
C MET A 117 -10.59 15.61 -15.93
N MET A 118 -11.32 16.41 -15.15
CA MET A 118 -11.92 15.97 -13.90
C MET A 118 -12.96 14.85 -14.11
N LEU A 119 -13.77 14.94 -15.16
CA LEU A 119 -14.70 13.86 -15.54
C LEU A 119 -13.96 12.58 -15.95
N LEU A 120 -12.87 12.70 -16.71
CA LEU A 120 -12.04 11.55 -17.08
C LEU A 120 -11.36 10.92 -15.87
N MET A 121 -10.79 11.73 -14.97
CA MET A 121 -10.19 11.27 -13.71
C MET A 121 -11.23 10.54 -12.87
N GLY A 122 -12.42 11.12 -12.73
CA GLY A 122 -13.53 10.49 -12.04
C GLY A 122 -13.86 9.10 -12.61
N ARG A 123 -13.99 8.97 -13.93
CA ARG A 123 -14.24 7.67 -14.59
C ARG A 123 -13.09 6.68 -14.38
N LEU A 124 -11.85 7.13 -14.40
CA LEU A 124 -10.68 6.29 -14.13
C LEU A 124 -10.65 5.80 -12.68
N LEU A 125 -10.96 6.68 -11.72
CA LEU A 125 -11.06 6.31 -10.30
C LEU A 125 -12.15 5.27 -10.05
N LEU A 126 -13.31 5.41 -10.72
CA LEU A 126 -14.37 4.39 -10.67
C LEU A 126 -13.85 3.03 -11.15
N ARG A 127 -13.17 2.97 -12.30
CA ARG A 127 -12.59 1.71 -12.83
C ARG A 127 -11.52 1.13 -11.90
N GLN A 128 -10.70 1.97 -11.29
CA GLN A 128 -9.70 1.53 -10.32
C GLN A 128 -10.33 0.95 -9.06
N ASP A 129 -11.39 1.58 -8.53
CA ASP A 129 -12.13 1.02 -7.39
C ASP A 129 -12.71 -0.35 -7.75
N GLU A 130 -13.34 -0.50 -8.93
CA GLU A 130 -13.88 -1.79 -9.38
C GLU A 130 -12.82 -2.89 -9.45
N ALA A 131 -11.63 -2.58 -9.95
CA ALA A 131 -10.50 -3.51 -9.99
C ALA A 131 -10.04 -3.91 -8.57
N ILE A 132 -9.97 -2.94 -7.64
CA ILE A 132 -9.60 -3.20 -6.24
C ILE A 132 -10.68 -4.06 -5.57
N GLN A 133 -11.97 -3.76 -5.78
CA GLN A 133 -13.07 -4.53 -5.22
C GLN A 133 -13.08 -5.97 -5.73
N ALA A 134 -12.78 -6.19 -7.02
CA ALA A 134 -12.63 -7.52 -7.59
C ALA A 134 -11.51 -8.31 -6.89
N LEU A 135 -10.36 -7.67 -6.62
CA LEU A 135 -9.26 -8.30 -5.88
C LEU A 135 -9.62 -8.58 -4.41
N ARG A 136 -10.41 -7.72 -3.77
CA ARG A 136 -10.83 -7.94 -2.37
C ARG A 136 -11.76 -9.13 -2.21
N GLN A 137 -12.51 -9.53 -3.23
CA GLN A 137 -13.33 -10.75 -3.13
C GLN A 137 -12.50 -12.03 -2.89
N SER A 138 -11.25 -12.04 -3.36
CA SER A 138 -10.35 -13.19 -3.21
C SER A 138 -9.50 -13.16 -1.95
N THR A 139 -9.56 -12.08 -1.15
CA THR A 139 -8.72 -11.92 0.06
C THR A 139 -9.48 -11.45 1.30
N GLY A 140 -10.60 -10.75 1.11
CA GLY A 140 -11.32 -10.00 2.13
C GLY A 140 -12.45 -10.77 2.80
N PHE A 141 -12.56 -10.59 4.11
CA PHE A 141 -13.64 -11.06 4.95
C PHE A 141 -14.11 -9.93 5.87
N VAL A 142 -15.41 -9.97 6.16
CA VAL A 142 -16.04 -9.12 7.17
C VAL A 142 -16.52 -10.01 8.31
N LEU A 143 -16.12 -9.64 9.51
CA LEU A 143 -16.50 -10.34 10.74
C LEU A 143 -17.40 -9.43 11.56
N TRP A 144 -18.53 -9.94 12.02
CA TRP A 144 -19.41 -9.26 12.97
C TRP A 144 -19.33 -9.96 14.32
N VAL A 145 -19.06 -9.18 15.37
CA VAL A 145 -18.91 -9.67 16.73
C VAL A 145 -19.96 -9.01 17.61
N GLN A 146 -20.77 -9.80 18.30
CA GLN A 146 -21.78 -9.31 19.25
C GLN A 146 -21.13 -8.61 20.43
N THR A 147 -21.74 -7.49 20.83
CA THR A 147 -21.34 -6.74 22.03
C THR A 147 -22.02 -7.26 23.29
N ALA A 148 -23.13 -7.97 23.15
CA ALA A 148 -23.84 -8.63 24.24
C ALA A 148 -24.47 -9.94 23.73
N PRO A 149 -24.20 -11.08 24.38
CA PRO A 149 -23.21 -11.29 25.45
C PRO A 149 -21.77 -11.14 24.93
N ALA A 150 -20.94 -10.40 25.66
CA ALA A 150 -19.58 -10.03 25.24
C ALA A 150 -18.56 -11.16 25.48
N VAL A 151 -18.58 -12.24 24.70
CA VAL A 151 -17.65 -13.37 24.90
C VAL A 151 -16.27 -13.07 24.30
N ILE A 152 -16.21 -12.72 23.01
CA ILE A 152 -14.95 -12.52 22.28
C ILE A 152 -14.33 -11.15 22.54
N LEU A 153 -15.14 -10.08 22.52
CA LEU A 153 -14.63 -8.70 22.51
C LEU A 153 -13.73 -8.37 23.71
N PRO A 154 -14.09 -8.70 24.97
CA PRO A 154 -13.23 -8.41 26.11
C PRO A 154 -11.88 -9.14 26.02
N ARG A 155 -11.86 -10.35 25.45
CA ARG A 155 -10.63 -11.14 25.27
C ARG A 155 -9.72 -10.50 24.22
N VAL A 156 -10.29 -10.05 23.10
CA VAL A 156 -9.55 -9.33 22.04
C VAL A 156 -9.01 -7.99 22.56
N VAL A 157 -9.81 -7.25 23.33
CA VAL A 157 -9.37 -5.99 23.96
C VAL A 157 -8.25 -6.25 24.98
N GLY A 158 -8.38 -7.28 25.80
CA GLY A 158 -7.35 -7.71 26.74
C GLY A 158 -6.04 -8.09 26.04
N ALA A 159 -6.13 -8.88 24.96
CA ALA A 159 -4.98 -9.25 24.14
C ALA A 159 -4.31 -8.03 23.49
N ALA A 160 -5.09 -7.05 23.03
CA ALA A 160 -4.55 -5.79 22.49
C ALA A 160 -3.73 -5.01 23.52
N LYS A 161 -4.23 -4.91 24.76
CA LYS A 161 -3.52 -4.23 25.86
C LYS A 161 -2.23 -4.97 26.21
N LEU A 162 -2.32 -6.28 26.42
CA LEU A 162 -1.17 -7.12 26.75
C LEU A 162 -0.09 -7.08 25.66
N TRP A 163 -0.50 -7.11 24.39
CA TRP A 163 0.43 -7.00 23.26
C TRP A 163 1.15 -5.65 23.29
N LYS A 164 0.43 -4.54 23.53
CA LYS A 164 1.05 -3.20 23.61
C LYS A 164 2.03 -3.08 24.78
N GLU A 165 1.67 -3.61 25.95
CA GLU A 165 2.54 -3.61 27.14
C GLU A 165 3.84 -4.40 26.89
N ARG A 166 3.74 -5.58 26.27
CA ARG A 166 4.91 -6.41 25.94
C ARG A 166 5.73 -5.83 24.79
N ALA A 167 5.08 -5.19 23.81
CA ALA A 167 5.76 -4.53 22.70
C ALA A 167 6.64 -3.34 23.16
N ALA A 168 6.33 -2.73 24.30
CA ALA A 168 7.11 -1.65 24.89
C ALA A 168 8.37 -2.13 25.65
N GLN A 169 8.51 -3.43 25.90
CA GLN A 169 9.66 -3.98 26.65
C GLN A 169 10.89 -4.13 25.73
N PRO A 170 12.11 -3.82 26.21
CA PRO A 170 13.33 -3.84 25.39
C PRO A 170 13.77 -5.25 24.94
N ASP A 171 13.46 -6.30 25.72
CA ASP A 171 13.72 -7.71 25.38
C ASP A 171 12.45 -8.41 24.89
N ASN A 172 11.83 -7.90 23.82
CA ASN A 172 10.51 -8.34 23.39
C ASN A 172 10.52 -9.67 22.60
N PRO A 173 10.01 -10.78 23.17
CA PRO A 173 9.83 -12.03 22.42
C PRO A 173 8.72 -11.95 21.36
N MET A 174 7.85 -10.93 21.40
CA MET A 174 6.77 -10.68 20.43
C MET A 174 7.20 -9.78 19.26
N SER A 175 8.50 -9.48 19.09
CA SER A 175 9.00 -8.71 17.93
C SER A 175 8.64 -9.34 16.58
N THR A 176 8.44 -10.66 16.55
CA THR A 176 8.05 -11.43 15.38
C THR A 176 6.53 -11.53 15.18
N THR A 177 5.72 -11.07 16.14
CA THR A 177 4.26 -11.24 16.10
C THR A 177 3.56 -9.90 16.04
N SER A 178 2.91 -9.64 14.91
CA SER A 178 2.12 -8.42 14.71
C SER A 178 0.86 -8.35 15.57
N LEU A 179 0.39 -7.14 15.93
CA LEU A 179 -0.87 -6.97 16.67
C LEU A 179 -2.04 -7.63 15.93
N ARG A 180 -2.14 -7.43 14.61
CA ARG A 180 -3.18 -8.02 13.75
C ARG A 180 -3.29 -9.55 13.90
N SER A 181 -2.15 -10.25 13.92
CA SER A 181 -2.11 -11.70 14.09
C SER A 181 -2.51 -12.13 15.49
N THR A 182 -2.03 -11.43 16.52
CA THR A 182 -2.42 -11.70 17.90
C THR A 182 -3.93 -11.54 18.12
N LEU A 183 -4.55 -10.51 17.56
CA LEU A 183 -5.98 -10.27 17.73
C LEU A 183 -6.83 -11.35 17.03
N LEU A 184 -6.51 -11.71 15.78
CA LEU A 184 -7.24 -12.77 15.07
C LEU A 184 -7.05 -14.12 15.75
N TRP A 185 -5.81 -14.46 16.12
CA TRP A 185 -5.50 -15.67 16.89
C TRP A 185 -6.34 -15.75 18.16
N THR A 186 -6.49 -14.62 18.88
CA THR A 186 -7.30 -14.56 20.10
C THR A 186 -8.78 -14.85 19.81
N MET A 187 -9.34 -14.32 18.72
CA MET A 187 -10.71 -14.63 18.32
C MET A 187 -10.90 -16.12 17.99
N LEU A 188 -9.99 -16.68 17.19
CA LEU A 188 -10.02 -18.10 16.81
C LEU A 188 -9.84 -19.01 18.03
N HIS A 189 -8.98 -18.62 18.98
CA HIS A 189 -8.83 -19.32 20.24
C HIS A 189 -10.14 -19.37 21.04
N GLN A 190 -10.92 -18.28 21.09
CA GLN A 190 -12.21 -18.31 21.78
C GLN A 190 -13.20 -19.27 21.09
N CYS A 191 -13.15 -19.37 19.76
CA CYS A 191 -13.95 -20.36 19.02
C CYS A 191 -13.55 -21.79 19.42
N VAL A 192 -12.25 -22.08 19.50
CA VAL A 192 -11.75 -23.39 19.96
C VAL A 192 -12.22 -23.70 21.38
N VAL A 193 -12.06 -22.76 22.31
CA VAL A 193 -12.48 -22.92 23.72
C VAL A 193 -13.97 -23.24 23.81
N TYR A 194 -14.81 -22.50 23.08
CA TYR A 194 -16.25 -22.74 23.09
C TYR A 194 -16.61 -24.13 22.56
N VAL A 195 -16.05 -24.54 21.42
CA VAL A 195 -16.33 -25.88 20.88
C VAL A 195 -15.81 -26.97 21.83
N GLU A 196 -14.67 -26.77 22.49
CA GLU A 196 -14.19 -27.70 23.53
C GLU A 196 -15.12 -27.75 24.75
N GLN A 197 -15.66 -26.62 25.19
CA GLN A 197 -16.62 -26.54 26.30
C GLN A 197 -17.90 -27.30 25.99
N VAL A 198 -18.45 -27.15 24.77
CA VAL A 198 -19.65 -27.90 24.32
C VAL A 198 -19.43 -29.42 24.33
N SER A 199 -18.18 -29.88 24.23
CA SER A 199 -17.84 -31.31 24.35
C SER A 199 -17.72 -31.78 25.80
N ARG A 200 -17.27 -30.91 26.71
CA ARG A 200 -16.97 -31.24 28.11
C ARG A 200 -18.13 -31.00 29.07
N GLU A 201 -18.92 -29.98 28.81
CA GLU A 201 -19.93 -29.45 29.72
C GLU A 201 -21.33 -29.67 29.13
N GLU A 202 -22.27 -30.11 29.97
CA GLU A 202 -23.62 -30.46 29.52
C GLU A 202 -24.49 -29.21 29.27
N GLU A 203 -24.30 -28.13 30.04
CA GLU A 203 -25.10 -26.90 29.90
C GLU A 203 -24.88 -26.19 28.55
N PRO A 204 -23.63 -25.92 28.10
CA PRO A 204 -23.38 -25.31 26.79
C PRO A 204 -23.86 -26.20 25.64
N LYS A 205 -23.77 -27.52 25.82
CA LYS A 205 -24.24 -28.51 24.85
C LYS A 205 -25.75 -28.50 24.71
N GLN A 206 -26.48 -28.53 25.82
CA GLN A 206 -27.94 -28.44 25.83
C GLN A 206 -28.41 -27.12 25.23
N HIS A 207 -27.74 -26.01 25.55
CA HIS A 207 -28.03 -24.72 24.93
C HIS A 207 -27.85 -24.78 23.41
N ALA A 208 -26.72 -25.30 22.91
CA ALA A 208 -26.46 -25.43 21.47
C ALA A 208 -27.50 -26.32 20.75
N VAL A 209 -27.98 -27.39 21.39
CA VAL A 209 -29.03 -28.25 20.84
C VAL A 209 -30.38 -27.52 20.82
N GLN A 210 -30.74 -26.80 21.89
CA GLN A 210 -31.99 -26.03 21.96
C GLN A 210 -32.06 -24.92 20.90
N GLN A 211 -30.93 -24.28 20.61
CA GLN A 211 -30.82 -23.25 19.58
C GLN A 211 -30.76 -23.83 18.15
N GLY A 212 -30.75 -25.16 17.99
CA GLY A 212 -30.61 -25.82 16.70
C GLY A 212 -29.23 -25.66 16.06
N TRP A 213 -28.21 -25.28 16.84
CA TRP A 213 -26.84 -25.15 16.34
C TRP A 213 -26.15 -26.52 16.22
N LEU A 214 -26.43 -27.41 17.17
CA LEU A 214 -25.85 -28.74 17.26
C LEU A 214 -26.94 -29.79 17.06
N THR A 215 -26.73 -30.74 16.16
CA THR A 215 -27.64 -31.88 15.96
C THR A 215 -27.50 -32.89 17.10
N ARG A 216 -28.49 -33.79 17.22
CA ARG A 216 -28.44 -34.90 18.21
C ARG A 216 -27.26 -35.85 17.99
N THR A 217 -26.73 -35.89 16.76
CA THR A 217 -25.56 -36.65 16.33
C THR A 217 -24.23 -35.92 16.60
N ASN A 218 -24.25 -34.78 17.29
CA ASN A 218 -23.08 -33.96 17.60
C ASN A 218 -22.41 -33.32 16.36
N GLU A 219 -23.23 -32.89 15.39
CA GLU A 219 -22.78 -32.22 14.18
C GLU A 219 -23.28 -30.76 14.17
N TRP A 220 -22.44 -29.85 13.71
CA TRP A 220 -22.70 -28.42 13.68
C TRP A 220 -23.42 -28.04 12.39
N ALA A 221 -24.62 -27.49 12.53
CA ALA A 221 -25.43 -27.02 11.41
C ALA A 221 -24.80 -25.79 10.71
N TYR A 222 -25.14 -25.59 9.45
CA TYR A 222 -24.97 -24.30 8.78
C TYR A 222 -26.24 -23.47 8.93
N GLN A 223 -26.09 -22.16 8.85
CA GLN A 223 -27.17 -21.19 8.96
C GLN A 223 -27.09 -20.15 7.85
N VAL A 224 -28.26 -19.77 7.34
CA VAL A 224 -28.45 -18.72 6.35
C VAL A 224 -29.42 -17.68 6.91
N TRP A 225 -29.18 -16.42 6.53
CA TRP A 225 -30.05 -15.33 6.91
C TRP A 225 -31.35 -15.36 6.11
N ASP A 226 -32.48 -15.51 6.79
CA ASP A 226 -33.79 -15.35 6.17
C ASP A 226 -34.13 -13.86 6.12
N HIS A 227 -34.22 -13.31 4.92
CA HIS A 227 -34.55 -11.89 4.70
C HIS A 227 -35.99 -11.53 5.08
N THR A 228 -36.90 -12.50 5.07
CA THR A 228 -38.33 -12.30 5.36
C THR A 228 -38.55 -12.18 6.85
N GLU A 229 -38.05 -13.17 7.60
CA GLU A 229 -38.21 -13.23 9.06
C GLU A 229 -37.13 -12.46 9.82
N LYS A 230 -36.04 -12.08 9.14
CA LYS A 230 -34.88 -11.40 9.73
C LYS A 230 -34.25 -12.20 10.87
N VAL A 231 -34.12 -13.51 10.67
CA VAL A 231 -33.55 -14.47 11.62
C VAL A 231 -32.60 -15.42 10.88
N LEU A 232 -31.57 -15.92 11.58
CA LEU A 232 -30.73 -17.01 11.08
C LEU A 232 -31.48 -18.34 11.21
N LYS A 233 -31.72 -19.00 10.08
CA LYS A 233 -32.32 -20.33 10.02
C LYS A 233 -31.28 -21.36 9.61
N THR A 234 -31.50 -22.61 10.01
CA THR A 234 -30.69 -23.74 9.57
C THR A 234 -30.73 -23.87 8.05
N ASP A 235 -29.56 -24.05 7.44
CA ASP A 235 -29.39 -24.27 6.01
C ASP A 235 -29.47 -25.76 5.71
N GLU A 236 -30.64 -26.21 5.26
CA GLU A 236 -30.90 -27.62 4.94
C GLU A 236 -30.16 -28.08 3.67
N ALA A 237 -29.65 -27.15 2.84
CA ALA A 237 -28.93 -27.49 1.62
C ALA A 237 -27.47 -27.91 1.87
N ARG A 238 -26.92 -27.58 3.05
CA ARG A 238 -25.53 -27.88 3.41
C ARG A 238 -25.47 -28.93 4.51
N ALA A 239 -24.73 -30.00 4.25
CA ALA A 239 -24.50 -31.05 5.24
C ALA A 239 -23.83 -30.46 6.50
N PRO A 240 -24.31 -30.81 7.72
CA PRO A 240 -23.68 -30.42 8.97
C PRO A 240 -22.20 -30.83 9.05
N MET A 241 -21.40 -30.10 9.82
CA MET A 241 -19.99 -30.40 10.06
C MET A 241 -19.81 -31.19 11.35
N ASP A 242 -19.18 -32.34 11.28
CA ASP A 242 -18.79 -33.11 12.46
C ASP A 242 -17.93 -32.30 13.45
N HIS A 243 -18.15 -32.53 14.75
CA HIS A 243 -17.46 -31.84 15.83
C HIS A 243 -15.92 -31.96 15.76
N THR A 244 -15.41 -33.15 15.48
CA THR A 244 -13.95 -33.39 15.39
C THR A 244 -13.36 -32.64 14.21
N THR A 245 -14.07 -32.65 13.08
CA THR A 245 -13.67 -31.91 11.87
C THR A 245 -13.62 -30.41 12.14
N LEU A 246 -14.61 -29.85 12.84
CA LEU A 246 -14.60 -28.43 13.22
C LEU A 246 -13.43 -28.10 14.16
N MET A 247 -13.19 -28.93 15.17
CA MET A 247 -12.12 -28.74 16.13
C MET A 247 -10.75 -28.68 15.44
N THR A 248 -10.49 -29.63 14.54
CA THR A 248 -9.26 -29.66 13.74
C THR A 248 -9.15 -28.41 12.87
N LEU A 249 -10.22 -28.04 12.17
CA LEU A 249 -10.25 -26.85 11.31
C LEU A 249 -9.91 -25.57 12.08
N LEU A 250 -10.51 -25.37 13.27
CA LEU A 250 -10.25 -24.18 14.09
C LEU A 250 -8.82 -24.16 14.65
N LYS A 251 -8.28 -25.31 15.05
CA LYS A 251 -6.89 -25.43 15.53
C LYS A 251 -5.89 -25.12 14.43
N GLU A 252 -6.07 -25.70 13.25
CA GLU A 252 -5.21 -25.41 12.09
C GLU A 252 -5.32 -23.93 11.67
N LEU A 253 -6.53 -23.38 11.62
CA LEU A 253 -6.75 -21.98 11.27
C LEU A 253 -6.08 -21.01 12.26
N LYS A 254 -6.05 -21.38 13.55
CA LYS A 254 -5.37 -20.63 14.60
C LYS A 254 -3.85 -20.65 14.41
N GLU A 255 -3.25 -21.78 14.05
CA GLU A 255 -1.81 -21.86 13.73
C GLU A 255 -1.44 -21.08 12.47
N LEU A 256 -2.35 -21.02 11.49
CA LEU A 256 -2.20 -20.21 10.29
C LEU A 256 -2.30 -18.70 10.56
N ALA A 257 -2.75 -18.24 11.74
CA ALA A 257 -2.94 -16.83 12.05
C ALA A 257 -1.62 -16.11 12.41
N THR A 258 -0.71 -16.02 11.44
CA THR A 258 0.61 -15.40 11.58
C THR A 258 0.68 -14.02 10.94
N GLN A 259 1.80 -13.32 11.11
CA GLN A 259 2.00 -12.02 10.46
C GLN A 259 2.07 -12.12 8.93
N ASP A 260 2.46 -13.26 8.36
CA ASP A 260 2.66 -13.39 6.90
C ASP A 260 1.35 -13.70 6.17
N THR A 261 0.43 -14.40 6.83
CA THR A 261 -0.87 -14.80 6.26
C THR A 261 -1.95 -13.73 6.40
N ILE A 262 -1.80 -12.79 7.33
CA ILE A 262 -2.79 -11.74 7.58
C ILE A 262 -2.26 -10.43 7.03
N ALA A 263 -2.88 -9.89 5.97
CA ALA A 263 -2.53 -8.58 5.42
C ALA A 263 -3.16 -7.44 6.22
N ARG A 264 -4.41 -7.62 6.68
CA ARG A 264 -5.15 -6.58 7.41
C ARG A 264 -6.06 -7.23 8.45
N PHE A 265 -6.06 -6.71 9.68
CA PHE A 265 -7.07 -7.07 10.68
C PHE A 265 -7.31 -5.91 11.63
N HIS A 266 -8.49 -5.30 11.58
CA HIS A 266 -8.85 -4.20 12.47
C HIS A 266 -10.37 -4.08 12.62
N SER A 267 -10.81 -3.48 13.72
CA SER A 267 -12.19 -3.07 13.88
C SER A 267 -12.48 -1.81 13.05
N THR A 268 -13.73 -1.67 12.62
CA THR A 268 -14.24 -0.49 11.90
C THR A 268 -14.42 0.73 12.79
N ARG A 269 -14.47 0.51 14.11
CA ARG A 269 -14.53 1.54 15.14
C ARG A 269 -13.60 1.20 16.30
N PRO A 270 -13.14 2.19 17.10
CA PRO A 270 -12.32 1.93 18.28
C PRO A 270 -13.01 0.96 19.25
N ILE A 271 -12.28 -0.05 19.70
CA ILE A 271 -12.75 -1.04 20.70
C ILE A 271 -12.13 -0.81 22.09
N LEU A 272 -11.20 0.15 22.20
CA LEU A 272 -10.60 0.56 23.46
C LEU A 272 -11.50 1.63 24.08
N GLY A 273 -12.44 1.22 24.94
CA GLY A 273 -13.38 2.12 25.61
C GLY A 273 -14.80 1.54 25.66
N GLU A 274 -15.79 2.41 25.80
CA GLU A 274 -17.20 2.03 25.77
C GLU A 274 -17.61 1.61 24.35
N ILE A 275 -17.97 0.33 24.19
CA ILE A 275 -18.40 -0.20 22.90
C ILE A 275 -19.88 0.06 22.73
N LYS A 276 -20.22 1.05 21.89
CA LYS A 276 -21.61 1.36 21.54
C LYS A 276 -22.16 0.41 20.47
N GLY A 277 -23.47 0.12 20.54
CA GLY A 277 -24.22 -0.66 19.56
C GLY A 277 -24.13 -2.18 19.75
N PRO A 278 -24.98 -2.96 19.05
CA PRO A 278 -25.14 -4.41 19.27
C PRO A 278 -24.03 -5.28 18.63
N LEU A 279 -23.33 -4.76 17.62
CA LEU A 279 -22.34 -5.51 16.84
C LEU A 279 -21.12 -4.65 16.52
N VAL A 280 -19.91 -5.17 16.70
CA VAL A 280 -18.66 -4.59 16.21
C VAL A 280 -18.24 -5.30 14.92
N THR A 281 -17.97 -4.54 13.87
CA THR A 281 -17.47 -5.09 12.60
C THR A 281 -15.94 -5.02 12.56
N PHE A 282 -15.31 -6.14 12.20
CA PHE A 282 -13.89 -6.24 11.88
C PHE A 282 -13.72 -6.54 10.39
N ILE A 283 -12.65 -5.99 9.83
CA ILE A 283 -12.20 -6.24 8.46
C ILE A 283 -10.96 -7.13 8.55
N LEU A 284 -10.96 -8.22 7.79
CA LEU A 284 -9.85 -9.16 7.65
C LEU A 284 -9.47 -9.26 6.18
N ASP A 285 -8.22 -8.96 5.83
CA ASP A 285 -7.65 -9.37 4.56
C ASP A 285 -6.61 -10.45 4.81
N VAL A 286 -6.79 -11.57 4.12
CA VAL A 286 -5.77 -12.62 4.01
C VAL A 286 -4.73 -12.18 2.98
N SER A 287 -3.46 -12.42 3.26
CA SER A 287 -2.36 -12.13 2.34
C SER A 287 -2.53 -12.89 1.03
N TYR A 288 -1.99 -12.34 -0.05
CA TYR A 288 -2.01 -12.98 -1.36
C TYR A 288 -0.68 -13.73 -1.57
N ARG A 289 -0.73 -14.90 -2.23
CA ARG A 289 0.41 -15.67 -2.83
C ARG A 289 1.11 -16.76 -2.00
N THR A 290 0.94 -16.87 -0.68
CA THR A 290 1.54 -17.99 0.06
C THR A 290 0.58 -19.16 0.18
N GLU A 291 1.11 -20.39 0.21
CA GLU A 291 0.31 -21.61 0.40
C GLU A 291 -0.49 -21.55 1.71
N ALA A 292 0.16 -21.12 2.80
CA ALA A 292 -0.49 -20.90 4.09
C ALA A 292 -1.65 -19.87 4.02
N SER A 293 -1.51 -18.82 3.22
CA SER A 293 -2.59 -17.84 3.03
C SER A 293 -3.77 -18.42 2.24
N ASN A 294 -3.49 -19.21 1.20
CA ASN A 294 -4.53 -19.90 0.44
C ASN A 294 -5.28 -20.91 1.33
N GLU A 295 -4.54 -21.65 2.14
CA GLU A 295 -5.12 -22.59 3.11
C GLU A 295 -6.00 -21.86 4.14
N MET A 296 -5.51 -20.74 4.69
CA MET A 296 -6.27 -19.90 5.61
C MET A 296 -7.57 -19.37 4.96
N TYR A 297 -7.50 -18.86 3.73
CA TYR A 297 -8.68 -18.41 2.99
C TYR A 297 -9.70 -19.53 2.81
N ASN A 298 -9.27 -20.72 2.41
CA ASN A 298 -10.15 -21.88 2.20
C ASN A 298 -10.80 -22.34 3.51
N LYS A 299 -10.05 -22.38 4.63
CA LYS A 299 -10.61 -22.72 5.94
C LYS A 299 -11.60 -21.65 6.44
N LEU A 300 -11.31 -20.36 6.24
CA LEU A 300 -12.26 -19.28 6.54
C LEU A 300 -13.55 -19.42 5.73
N CYS A 301 -13.47 -19.80 4.45
CA CYS A 301 -14.66 -20.06 3.63
C CYS A 301 -15.54 -21.18 4.20
N ARG A 302 -14.94 -22.22 4.78
CA ARG A 302 -15.67 -23.33 5.41
C ARG A 302 -16.37 -22.92 6.71
N LEU A 303 -15.86 -21.89 7.41
CA LEU A 303 -16.50 -21.35 8.61
C LEU A 303 -17.72 -20.46 8.32
N ILE A 304 -17.88 -19.99 7.08
CA ILE A 304 -18.99 -19.11 6.73
C ILE A 304 -20.32 -19.84 6.90
N GLY A 305 -21.17 -19.25 7.73
CA GLY A 305 -22.50 -19.77 8.05
C GLY A 305 -22.49 -20.87 9.10
N LEU A 306 -21.35 -21.25 9.68
CA LEU A 306 -21.33 -22.31 10.69
C LEU A 306 -21.98 -21.84 12.01
N SER A 307 -22.93 -22.60 12.52
CA SER A 307 -23.70 -22.27 13.73
C SER A 307 -22.83 -22.17 14.99
N ALA A 308 -21.73 -22.93 15.06
CA ALA A 308 -20.80 -22.93 16.19
C ALA A 308 -20.24 -21.53 16.52
N LEU A 309 -20.14 -20.65 15.51
CA LEU A 309 -19.66 -19.30 15.70
C LEU A 309 -20.68 -18.43 16.46
N GLN A 310 -21.98 -18.77 16.42
CA GLN A 310 -23.02 -18.06 17.17
C GLN A 310 -22.83 -18.17 18.68
N GLY A 311 -22.31 -19.30 19.16
CA GLY A 311 -22.05 -19.50 20.60
C GLY A 311 -21.01 -18.56 21.19
N VAL A 312 -20.15 -17.97 20.35
CA VAL A 312 -19.20 -16.93 20.74
C VAL A 312 -19.60 -15.54 20.20
N GLY A 313 -20.79 -15.42 19.62
CA GLY A 313 -21.32 -14.18 19.06
C GLY A 313 -20.57 -13.72 17.81
N LEU A 314 -20.01 -14.63 17.02
CA LEU A 314 -19.25 -14.33 15.80
C LEU A 314 -20.02 -14.72 14.54
N GLN A 315 -19.95 -13.86 13.52
CA GLN A 315 -20.37 -14.17 12.17
C GLN A 315 -19.29 -13.75 11.18
N ILE A 316 -19.03 -14.58 10.18
CA ILE A 316 -18.05 -14.32 9.13
C ILE A 316 -18.75 -14.35 7.78
N LYS A 317 -18.44 -13.38 6.92
CA LYS A 317 -18.79 -13.43 5.49
C LYS A 317 -17.60 -12.99 4.66
N LYS A 318 -17.59 -13.39 3.39
CA LYS A 318 -16.68 -12.80 2.40
C LYS A 318 -17.02 -11.33 2.22
N GLU A 319 -15.99 -10.50 1.98
CA GLU A 319 -16.21 -9.14 1.54
C GLU A 319 -16.91 -9.17 0.18
N GLY A 320 -18.04 -8.46 0.06
CA GLY A 320 -18.83 -8.42 -1.15
C GLY A 320 -18.37 -7.34 -2.13
N TYR A 321 -18.87 -7.39 -3.35
CA TYR A 321 -18.74 -6.29 -4.31
C TYR A 321 -19.65 -5.12 -3.91
N LYS A 322 -19.20 -4.24 -3.02
CA LYS A 322 -19.95 -3.03 -2.70
C LYS A 322 -19.03 -1.81 -2.75
N ARG A 323 -19.34 -0.91 -3.68
CA ARG A 323 -18.70 0.40 -3.76
C ARG A 323 -18.84 1.13 -2.44
N SER A 324 -17.79 1.84 -2.03
CA SER A 324 -17.87 2.71 -0.86
C SER A 324 -18.89 3.84 -1.09
N PRO A 325 -19.51 4.41 -0.04
CA PRO A 325 -20.47 5.52 -0.21
C PRO A 325 -19.90 6.71 -0.99
N GLY A 326 -18.62 7.03 -0.80
CA GLY A 326 -17.95 8.10 -1.55
C GLY A 326 -17.84 7.79 -3.05
N ILE A 327 -17.49 6.55 -3.40
CA ILE A 327 -17.44 6.09 -4.80
C ILE A 327 -18.83 6.03 -5.41
N GLN A 328 -19.86 5.65 -4.65
CA GLN A 328 -21.25 5.69 -5.11
C GLN A 328 -21.67 7.13 -5.43
N LYS A 329 -21.39 8.07 -4.53
CA LYS A 329 -21.67 9.49 -4.76
C LYS A 329 -20.91 10.03 -5.98
N LEU A 330 -19.63 9.67 -6.12
CA LEU A 330 -18.84 10.04 -7.30
C LEU A 330 -19.44 9.46 -8.59
N HIS A 331 -19.87 8.21 -8.56
CA HIS A 331 -20.54 7.56 -9.69
C HIS A 331 -21.85 8.24 -10.05
N GLU A 332 -22.64 8.68 -9.07
CA GLU A 332 -23.87 9.46 -9.29
C GLU A 332 -23.56 10.84 -9.90
N MET A 333 -22.48 11.49 -9.49
CA MET A 333 -22.07 12.81 -10.01
C MET A 333 -21.53 12.78 -11.45
N ILE A 334 -20.97 11.66 -11.89
CA ILE A 334 -20.34 11.51 -13.22
C ILE A 334 -21.34 11.00 -14.28
N ARG A 335 -22.48 10.46 -13.85
CA ARG A 335 -23.48 9.83 -14.71
C ARG A 335 -24.41 10.84 -15.35
#